data_AF-A0A3M4LL21-F1
#
_entry.id   AF-A0A3M4LL21-F1
#
_cell.length_a   1.000
_cell.length_b   1.000
_cell.length_c   1.000
_cell.angle_alpha   90.00
_cell.angle_beta   90.00
_cell.angle_gamma   90.00
#
_symmetry.space_group_name_H-M   'P 1'
#
loop_
_entity.id
_entity.type
_entity.pdbx_description
1 polymer ?
#
loop_
_entity_poly.entity_id
_entity_poly.type
_entity_poly.pdbx_seq_one_letter_code
_entity_poly.pdbx_strand_id
1 'polypeptide(L)'
;MQGLQVSSARPAPLGYSGRLGFNDRHCPYRLPKDPFMASPDKQQKRAKRAKIKAKQNRSGKPAQNVVHPVFAPALVNQPFDDVQIDLSTFDFQDIVENGFDPADYEDLFAAMKAAEAISQLALCVVFLQYPVLALVISEEDEEQATDFMMGLLITYRALSHEEDEDTAVEWIGSPTFQADYNKASELLIKRDSKEQR
;
A
#
# COMPACT_ATOMS: atom_id res chain seq x y z
N MET A 1 40.63 -34.32 -11.53
CA MET A 1 42.00 -33.93 -11.11
C MET A 1 42.05 -32.40 -11.18
N GLN A 2 41.51 -31.70 -10.19
CA GLN A 2 42.24 -31.14 -9.04
C GLN A 2 43.46 -30.29 -9.45
N GLY A 3 43.42 -29.02 -9.04
CA GLY A 3 44.57 -28.11 -9.16
C GLY A 3 44.21 -26.68 -8.80
N LEU A 4 43.97 -26.41 -7.51
CA LEU A 4 44.08 -25.07 -6.93
C LEU A 4 45.45 -24.47 -7.28
N GLN A 5 45.49 -23.19 -7.69
CA GLN A 5 46.50 -22.28 -7.18
C GLN A 5 46.11 -20.80 -7.31
N VAL A 6 46.50 -20.09 -6.25
CA VAL A 6 46.20 -18.71 -5.88
C VAL A 6 47.28 -17.77 -6.43
N SER A 7 46.94 -16.49 -6.57
CA SER A 7 47.81 -15.30 -6.71
C SER A 7 48.07 -14.79 -8.12
N SER A 8 47.46 -13.66 -8.47
CA SER A 8 48.14 -12.36 -8.49
C SER A 8 47.24 -11.27 -9.10
N ALA A 9 47.55 -10.00 -8.77
CA ALA A 9 47.25 -8.75 -9.48
C ALA A 9 46.44 -7.71 -8.66
N ARG A 10 47.16 -6.67 -8.18
CA ARG A 10 46.70 -5.27 -8.06
C ARG A 10 46.96 -4.58 -9.42
N PRO A 11 46.36 -3.43 -9.84
CA PRO A 11 46.17 -2.15 -9.11
C PRO A 11 44.80 -1.47 -9.41
N ALA A 12 44.34 -0.34 -8.85
CA ALA A 12 44.87 1.04 -8.88
C ALA A 12 43.94 1.99 -8.04
N PRO A 13 43.95 3.34 -8.18
CA PRO A 13 44.44 4.27 -7.15
C PRO A 13 43.34 5.17 -6.56
N LEU A 14 43.50 5.61 -5.31
CA LEU A 14 42.87 6.84 -4.83
C LEU A 14 43.95 7.73 -4.23
N GLY A 15 44.26 8.79 -4.99
CA GLY A 15 45.17 9.84 -4.58
C GLY A 15 44.53 10.87 -3.65
N TYR A 16 45.41 11.71 -3.11
CA TYR A 16 45.19 12.99 -2.43
C TYR A 16 44.49 12.92 -1.05
N SER A 17 45.00 13.51 0.03
CA SER A 17 46.15 14.38 0.24
C SER A 17 46.61 14.24 1.70
N GLY A 18 47.87 13.83 1.88
CA GLY A 18 48.52 13.71 3.18
C GLY A 18 49.25 15.00 3.54
N ARG A 19 48.61 15.79 4.39
CA ARG A 19 49.18 16.59 5.50
C ARG A 19 50.62 17.12 5.36
N LEU A 20 50.64 18.46 5.21
CA LEU A 20 51.51 19.44 5.87
C LEU A 20 52.52 18.87 6.89
N GLY A 21 53.78 19.23 6.65
CA GLY A 21 54.96 18.80 7.39
C GLY A 21 54.87 18.99 8.91
N PHE A 22 55.28 17.92 9.57
CA PHE A 22 55.67 17.87 10.97
C PHE A 22 56.97 18.69 11.11
N ASN A 23 56.91 19.81 11.84
CA ASN A 23 58.12 20.50 12.29
C ASN A 23 58.25 20.27 13.80
N ASP A 24 59.29 19.52 14.14
CA ASP A 24 59.66 19.04 15.46
C ASP A 24 60.01 20.21 16.39
N ARG A 25 59.17 20.47 17.40
CA ARG A 25 59.56 21.27 18.56
C ARG A 25 59.02 20.64 19.84
N HIS A 26 59.92 19.91 20.50
CA HIS A 26 60.12 19.89 21.96
C HIS A 26 58.85 19.92 22.83
N CYS A 27 58.42 18.74 23.28
CA CYS A 27 57.54 18.60 24.43
C CYS A 27 58.33 17.99 25.59
N PRO A 28 58.76 18.75 26.62
CA PRO A 28 59.16 18.14 27.88
C PRO A 28 57.90 17.75 28.67
N TYR A 29 57.74 16.44 28.86
CA TYR A 29 56.98 15.74 29.90
C TYR A 29 55.86 16.52 30.64
N ARG A 30 54.61 16.33 30.20
CA ARG A 30 53.41 16.57 31.02
C ARG A 30 52.81 15.23 31.47
N LEU A 31 52.73 15.08 32.79
CA LEU A 31 52.10 14.02 33.59
C LEU A 31 50.79 13.43 33.02
N PRO A 32 50.44 12.18 33.37
CA PRO A 32 49.32 11.45 32.79
C PRO A 32 48.00 12.16 33.13
N LYS A 33 47.22 12.50 32.11
CA LYS A 33 45.86 13.01 32.29
C LYS A 33 44.94 11.87 32.73
N ASP A 34 44.37 12.02 33.92
CA ASP A 34 43.23 11.26 34.42
C ASP A 34 42.12 11.11 33.35
N PRO A 35 41.30 10.04 33.40
CA PRO A 35 40.16 9.89 32.52
C PRO A 35 39.17 11.01 32.81
N PHE A 36 39.24 12.09 32.04
CA PHE A 36 38.28 13.19 32.08
C PHE A 36 36.95 12.66 31.53
N MET A 37 36.22 11.98 32.40
CA MET A 37 34.79 11.66 32.26
C MET A 37 34.14 12.89 31.65
N ALA A 38 33.58 12.72 30.44
CA ALA A 38 32.97 13.82 29.70
C ALA A 38 32.04 14.58 30.64
N SER A 39 32.26 15.89 30.81
CA SER A 39 31.52 16.73 31.76
C SER A 39 30.00 16.46 31.70
N PRO A 40 29.29 16.41 32.85
CA PRO A 40 27.89 16.02 32.92
C PRO A 40 26.99 16.81 31.96
N ASP A 41 27.30 18.06 31.66
CA ASP A 41 26.59 18.87 30.66
C ASP A 41 26.67 18.29 29.23
N LYS A 42 27.85 17.78 28.83
CA LYS A 42 28.04 17.11 27.54
C LYS A 42 27.32 15.77 27.51
N GLN A 43 27.25 15.05 28.63
CA GLN A 43 26.47 13.81 28.73
C GLN A 43 24.96 14.10 28.65
N GLN A 44 24.47 15.15 29.31
CA GLN A 44 23.06 15.57 29.23
C GLN A 44 22.67 16.03 27.81
N LYS A 45 23.55 16.75 27.10
CA LYS A 45 23.32 17.13 25.70
C LYS A 45 23.24 15.90 24.79
N ARG A 46 24.09 14.90 24.99
CA ARG A 46 24.03 13.62 24.25
C ARG A 46 22.73 12.86 24.56
N ALA A 47 22.32 12.79 25.82
CA ALA A 47 21.07 12.17 26.24
C ALA A 47 19.83 12.87 25.64
N LYS A 48 19.80 14.22 25.63
CA LYS A 48 18.74 15.00 25.00
C LYS A 48 18.66 14.74 23.49
N ARG A 49 19.81 14.71 22.80
CA ARG A 49 19.88 14.39 21.36
C ARG A 49 19.40 12.97 21.06
N ALA A 50 19.77 11.99 21.89
CA ALA A 50 19.30 10.62 21.76
C ALA A 50 17.77 10.49 21.97
N LYS A 51 17.23 11.19 22.98
CA LYS A 51 15.77 11.25 23.23
C LYS A 51 15.00 11.89 22.07
N ILE A 52 15.51 12.98 21.52
CA ILE A 52 14.92 13.66 20.35
C ILE A 52 14.94 12.74 19.12
N LYS A 53 16.07 12.06 18.86
CA LYS A 53 16.20 11.11 17.75
C LYS A 53 15.27 9.89 17.90
N ALA A 54 15.08 9.39 19.12
CA ALA A 54 14.13 8.31 19.39
C ALA A 54 12.67 8.74 19.18
N LYS A 55 12.30 9.97 19.59
CA LYS A 55 10.96 10.53 19.33
C LYS A 55 10.72 10.74 17.83
N GLN A 56 11.71 11.25 17.11
CA GLN A 56 11.66 11.47 15.67
C GLN A 56 11.61 10.14 14.87
N ASN A 57 12.33 9.11 15.29
CA ASN A 57 12.23 7.77 14.69
C ASN A 57 10.90 7.06 15.01
N ARG A 58 10.26 7.36 16.15
CA ARG A 58 8.92 6.85 16.48
C ARG A 58 7.83 7.53 15.66
N SER A 59 7.99 8.81 15.32
CA SER A 59 7.07 9.60 14.48
C SER A 59 7.44 9.62 12.99
N GLY A 60 8.52 8.92 12.60
CA GLY A 60 9.14 9.01 11.28
C GLY A 60 9.17 7.70 10.51
N LYS A 61 8.24 6.77 10.78
CA LYS A 61 7.90 5.78 9.75
C LYS A 61 7.39 6.59 8.56
N PRO A 62 8.04 6.55 7.39
CA PRO A 62 7.51 7.25 6.23
C PRO A 62 6.08 6.73 6.05
N ALA A 63 5.10 7.62 6.15
CA ALA A 63 3.80 7.32 5.58
C ALA A 63 4.11 6.83 4.17
N GLN A 64 3.69 5.62 3.81
CA GLN A 64 3.64 5.25 2.41
C GLN A 64 3.00 6.45 1.69
N ASN A 65 3.57 6.88 0.57
CA ASN A 65 3.09 8.06 -0.16
C ASN A 65 1.76 7.69 -0.83
N VAL A 66 0.75 7.45 -0.02
CA VAL A 66 -0.55 6.93 -0.40
C VAL A 66 -1.37 8.10 -0.92
N VAL A 67 -2.05 7.90 -2.05
CA VAL A 67 -2.85 8.94 -2.71
C VAL A 67 -3.95 9.47 -1.80
N HIS A 68 -4.51 8.60 -0.95
CA HIS A 68 -5.56 8.92 0.01
C HIS A 68 -5.49 7.97 1.21
N PRO A 69 -5.87 8.39 2.43
CA PRO A 69 -5.84 7.53 3.63
C PRO A 69 -6.65 6.24 3.50
N VAL A 70 -7.64 6.19 2.60
CA VAL A 70 -8.46 5.00 2.34
C VAL A 70 -7.63 3.81 1.83
N PHE A 71 -6.49 4.07 1.16
CA PHE A 71 -5.57 3.03 0.68
C PHE A 71 -4.43 2.73 1.68
N ALA A 72 -4.47 3.29 2.89
CA ALA A 72 -3.52 2.93 3.94
C ALA A 72 -3.59 1.44 4.37
N PRO A 73 -4.76 0.79 4.42
CA PRO A 73 -4.85 -0.64 4.66
C PRO A 73 -4.59 -1.44 3.37
N ALA A 74 -3.80 -2.52 3.47
CA ALA A 74 -3.48 -3.39 2.35
C ALA A 74 -4.74 -4.00 1.70
N LEU A 75 -5.73 -4.38 2.51
CA LEU A 75 -7.00 -4.95 2.05
C LEU A 75 -7.82 -4.02 1.14
N VAL A 76 -7.54 -2.70 1.14
CA VAL A 76 -8.21 -1.74 0.24
C VAL A 76 -7.31 -1.38 -0.94
N ASN A 77 -5.99 -1.30 -0.72
CA ASN A 77 -5.05 -0.95 -1.77
C ASN A 77 -4.85 -2.08 -2.80
N GLN A 78 -4.88 -3.32 -2.34
CA GLN A 78 -4.72 -4.53 -3.14
C GLN A 78 -5.63 -5.64 -2.59
N PRO A 79 -6.96 -5.49 -2.72
CA PRO A 79 -7.95 -6.41 -2.14
C PRO A 79 -7.85 -7.84 -2.68
N PHE A 80 -7.39 -8.01 -3.92
CA PHE A 80 -7.43 -9.28 -4.65
C PHE A 80 -6.04 -9.83 -5.01
N ASP A 81 -4.95 -9.28 -4.46
CA ASP A 81 -3.58 -9.74 -4.79
C ASP A 81 -3.29 -11.16 -4.25
N ASP A 82 -3.92 -11.51 -3.12
CA ASP A 82 -3.81 -12.83 -2.49
C ASP A 82 -4.87 -13.83 -3.01
N VAL A 83 -5.82 -13.40 -3.85
CA VAL A 83 -6.95 -14.21 -4.31
C VAL A 83 -6.75 -14.60 -5.78
N GLN A 84 -6.78 -15.90 -6.07
CA GLN A 84 -6.77 -16.39 -7.46
C GLN A 84 -8.19 -16.36 -8.02
N ILE A 85 -8.56 -15.23 -8.63
CA ILE A 85 -9.83 -15.11 -9.34
C ILE A 85 -9.69 -15.86 -10.67
N ASP A 86 -10.44 -16.94 -10.84
CA ASP A 86 -10.47 -17.68 -12.10
C ASP A 86 -11.35 -16.97 -13.13
N LEU A 87 -10.73 -16.05 -13.85
CA LEU A 87 -11.35 -15.27 -14.92
C LEU A 87 -11.81 -16.14 -16.11
N SER A 88 -11.38 -17.40 -16.21
CA SER A 88 -11.76 -18.30 -17.31
C SER A 88 -13.11 -18.99 -17.11
N THR A 89 -13.60 -19.02 -15.88
CA THR A 89 -14.91 -19.57 -15.51
C THR A 89 -16.02 -18.51 -15.62
N PHE A 90 -15.65 -17.23 -15.70
CA PHE A 90 -16.62 -16.15 -15.90
C PHE A 90 -17.17 -16.17 -17.33
N ASP A 91 -18.49 -16.39 -17.45
CA ASP A 91 -19.23 -16.29 -18.71
C ASP A 91 -20.45 -15.39 -18.49
N PHE A 92 -20.45 -14.21 -19.10
CA PHE A 92 -21.54 -13.27 -18.97
C PHE A 92 -22.85 -13.81 -19.55
N GLN A 93 -22.78 -14.60 -20.62
CA GLN A 93 -23.96 -15.20 -21.24
C GLN A 93 -24.61 -16.21 -20.30
N ASP A 94 -23.81 -16.97 -19.55
CA ASP A 94 -24.29 -17.92 -18.54
C ASP A 94 -25.04 -17.19 -17.41
N ILE A 95 -24.55 -16.03 -16.97
CA ILE A 95 -25.20 -15.22 -15.93
C ILE A 95 -26.55 -14.67 -16.41
N VAL A 96 -26.63 -14.24 -17.68
CA VAL A 96 -27.88 -13.76 -18.27
C VAL A 96 -28.90 -14.89 -18.43
N GLU A 97 -28.46 -16.09 -18.79
CA GLU A 97 -29.34 -17.23 -19.08
C GLU A 97 -29.73 -18.05 -17.84
N ASN A 98 -28.77 -18.36 -16.98
CA ASN A 98 -28.91 -19.22 -15.80
C ASN A 98 -29.05 -18.44 -14.50
N GLY A 99 -28.77 -17.13 -14.53
CA GLY A 99 -28.89 -16.24 -13.41
C GLY A 99 -27.58 -16.05 -12.65
N PHE A 100 -27.58 -15.03 -11.80
CA PHE A 100 -26.44 -14.66 -10.97
C PHE A 100 -26.32 -15.63 -9.77
N ASP A 101 -25.26 -16.45 -9.71
CA ASP A 101 -24.96 -17.25 -8.52
C ASP A 101 -24.08 -16.44 -7.53
N PRO A 102 -24.59 -16.12 -6.33
CA PRO A 102 -23.80 -15.39 -5.34
C PRO A 102 -22.55 -16.15 -4.84
N ALA A 103 -22.52 -17.48 -4.97
CA ALA A 103 -21.41 -18.31 -4.52
C ALA A 103 -20.10 -18.05 -5.30
N ASP A 104 -20.21 -17.67 -6.58
CA ASP A 104 -19.05 -17.41 -7.45
C ASP A 104 -18.34 -16.09 -7.11
N TYR A 105 -18.98 -15.24 -6.29
CA TYR A 105 -18.48 -13.91 -5.92
C TYR A 105 -18.23 -13.78 -4.41
N GLU A 106 -18.15 -14.89 -3.67
CA GLU A 106 -17.92 -14.87 -2.23
C GLU A 106 -16.65 -14.09 -1.83
N ASP A 107 -15.56 -14.23 -2.60
CA ASP A 107 -14.32 -13.50 -2.36
C ASP A 107 -14.48 -11.99 -2.50
N LEU A 108 -15.24 -11.55 -3.51
CA LEU A 108 -15.60 -10.14 -3.70
C LEU A 108 -16.43 -9.64 -2.51
N PHE A 109 -17.47 -10.36 -2.13
CA PHE A 109 -18.35 -9.96 -1.02
C PHE A 109 -17.60 -9.94 0.32
N ALA A 110 -16.70 -10.89 0.56
CA ALA A 110 -15.85 -10.90 1.74
C ALA A 110 -14.91 -9.69 1.78
N ALA A 111 -14.28 -9.35 0.66
CA ALA A 111 -13.41 -8.17 0.55
C ALA A 111 -14.21 -6.86 0.73
N MET A 112 -15.39 -6.75 0.11
CA MET A 112 -16.30 -5.61 0.27
C MET A 112 -16.73 -5.43 1.73
N LYS A 113 -17.10 -6.51 2.42
CA LYS A 113 -17.48 -6.47 3.84
C LYS A 113 -16.34 -6.02 4.74
N ALA A 114 -15.13 -6.50 4.48
CA ALA A 114 -13.93 -6.07 5.22
C ALA A 114 -13.64 -4.57 5.00
N ALA A 115 -13.88 -4.07 3.79
CA ALA A 115 -13.70 -2.66 3.45
C ALA A 115 -14.83 -1.77 4.00
N GLU A 116 -16.07 -2.25 4.02
CA GLU A 116 -17.23 -1.56 4.59
C GLU A 116 -17.00 -1.22 6.07
N ALA A 117 -16.38 -2.15 6.82
CA ALA A 117 -16.02 -1.95 8.22
C ALA A 117 -15.07 -0.75 8.45
N ILE A 118 -14.35 -0.31 7.41
CA ILE A 118 -13.50 0.88 7.44
C ILE A 118 -14.33 2.12 7.06
N SER A 119 -14.96 2.08 5.88
CA SER A 119 -15.82 3.15 5.38
C SER A 119 -16.56 2.70 4.12
N GLN A 120 -17.70 3.33 3.84
CA GLN A 120 -18.44 3.13 2.58
C GLN A 120 -17.57 3.45 1.34
N LEU A 121 -16.76 4.51 1.39
CA LEU A 121 -15.77 4.82 0.34
C LEU A 121 -14.80 3.66 0.09
N ALA A 122 -14.35 2.97 1.13
CA ALA A 122 -13.45 1.83 0.98
C ALA A 122 -14.14 0.65 0.30
N LEU A 123 -15.41 0.38 0.60
CA LEU A 123 -16.22 -0.60 -0.13
C LEU A 123 -16.27 -0.26 -1.62
N CYS A 124 -16.60 0.99 -1.98
CA CYS A 124 -16.65 1.40 -3.39
C CYS A 124 -15.29 1.25 -4.09
N VAL A 125 -14.19 1.56 -3.39
CA VAL A 125 -12.83 1.39 -3.89
C VAL A 125 -12.49 -0.08 -4.14
N VAL A 126 -12.86 -0.99 -3.24
CA VAL A 126 -12.63 -2.43 -3.42
C VAL A 126 -13.47 -2.98 -4.57
N PHE A 127 -14.75 -2.61 -4.64
CA PHE A 127 -15.66 -3.02 -5.70
C PHE A 127 -15.13 -2.66 -7.10
N LEU A 128 -14.73 -1.40 -7.30
CA LEU A 128 -14.20 -0.91 -8.57
C LEU A 128 -12.87 -1.55 -9.02
N GLN A 129 -12.17 -2.24 -8.11
CA GLN A 129 -10.92 -2.95 -8.42
C GLN A 129 -11.16 -4.40 -8.84
N TYR A 130 -12.42 -4.88 -8.84
CA TYR A 130 -12.71 -6.25 -9.17
C TYR A 130 -12.41 -6.52 -10.66
N PRO A 131 -11.52 -7.47 -11.00
CA PRO A 131 -11.05 -7.63 -12.37
C PRO A 131 -12.14 -8.11 -13.35
N VAL A 132 -13.18 -8.79 -12.85
CA VAL A 132 -14.32 -9.20 -13.68
C VAL A 132 -15.10 -7.97 -14.19
N LEU A 133 -15.22 -6.90 -13.40
CA LEU A 133 -15.87 -5.67 -13.89
C LEU A 133 -15.15 -5.10 -15.11
N ALA A 134 -13.82 -5.14 -15.13
CA ALA A 134 -13.04 -4.69 -16.27
C ALA A 134 -13.26 -5.57 -17.51
N LEU A 135 -13.50 -6.87 -17.34
CA LEU A 135 -13.87 -7.76 -18.45
C LEU A 135 -15.26 -7.41 -18.99
N VAL A 136 -16.27 -7.32 -18.13
CA VAL A 136 -17.65 -7.00 -18.55
C VAL A 136 -17.71 -5.65 -19.25
N ILE A 137 -17.06 -4.61 -18.72
CA ILE A 137 -17.00 -3.28 -19.35
C ILE A 137 -16.27 -3.31 -20.70
N SER A 138 -15.35 -4.25 -20.91
CA SER A 138 -14.59 -4.37 -22.16
C SER A 138 -15.30 -5.21 -23.22
N GLU A 139 -16.10 -6.18 -22.82
CA GLU A 139 -16.75 -7.14 -23.72
C GLU A 139 -18.20 -6.77 -24.02
N GLU A 140 -18.90 -6.20 -23.04
CA GLU A 140 -20.33 -5.90 -23.10
C GLU A 140 -20.62 -4.39 -23.22
N ASP A 141 -21.85 -4.08 -23.60
CA ASP A 141 -22.33 -2.71 -23.66
C ASP A 141 -22.47 -2.07 -22.26
N GLU A 142 -22.43 -0.73 -22.22
CA GLU A 142 -22.52 0.06 -20.98
C GLU A 142 -23.78 -0.27 -20.16
N GLU A 143 -24.92 -0.50 -20.81
CA GLU A 143 -26.17 -0.86 -20.15
C GLU A 143 -26.06 -2.24 -19.45
N GLN A 144 -25.49 -3.22 -20.13
CA GLN A 144 -25.32 -4.58 -19.60
C GLN A 144 -24.29 -4.62 -18.46
N ALA A 145 -23.17 -3.91 -18.62
CA ALA A 145 -22.18 -3.76 -17.56
C ALA A 145 -22.76 -3.06 -16.33
N THR A 146 -23.61 -2.06 -16.54
CA THR A 146 -24.29 -1.35 -15.44
C THR A 146 -25.28 -2.24 -14.72
N ASP A 147 -26.08 -3.02 -15.46
CA ASP A 147 -27.02 -3.97 -14.86
C ASP A 147 -26.30 -5.02 -14.01
N PHE A 148 -25.17 -5.55 -14.50
CA PHE A 148 -24.31 -6.45 -13.74
C PHE A 148 -23.75 -5.82 -12.46
N MET A 149 -23.24 -4.58 -12.55
CA MET A 149 -22.76 -3.85 -11.36
C MET A 149 -23.87 -3.63 -10.33
N MET A 150 -25.09 -3.32 -10.78
CA MET A 150 -26.24 -3.17 -9.88
C MET A 150 -26.61 -4.51 -9.25
N GLY A 151 -26.71 -5.59 -10.04
CA GLY A 151 -27.01 -6.94 -9.54
C GLY A 151 -26.02 -7.41 -8.48
N LEU A 152 -24.72 -7.13 -8.65
CA LEU A 152 -23.68 -7.42 -7.66
C LEU A 152 -23.90 -6.66 -6.35
N LEU A 153 -24.19 -5.35 -6.42
CA LEU A 153 -24.38 -4.51 -5.24
C LEU A 153 -25.68 -4.86 -4.49
N ILE A 154 -26.75 -5.19 -5.23
CA ILE A 154 -28.02 -5.66 -4.66
C ILE A 154 -27.81 -6.99 -3.94
N THR A 155 -27.14 -7.94 -4.60
CA THR A 155 -26.86 -9.26 -4.01
C THR A 155 -25.97 -9.14 -2.77
N TYR A 156 -24.96 -8.26 -2.80
CA TYR A 156 -24.14 -7.96 -1.64
C TYR A 156 -24.98 -7.49 -0.44
N ARG A 157 -25.95 -6.59 -0.68
CA ARG A 157 -26.86 -6.09 0.36
C ARG A 157 -27.78 -7.17 0.89
N ALA A 158 -28.37 -7.97 0.02
CA ALA A 158 -29.21 -9.10 0.40
C ALA A 158 -28.44 -10.10 1.29
N LEU A 159 -27.19 -10.41 0.96
CA LEU A 159 -26.37 -11.35 1.74
C LEU A 159 -25.80 -10.76 3.03
N SER A 160 -25.37 -9.50 3.01
CA SER A 160 -24.66 -8.89 4.14
C SER A 160 -25.58 -8.26 5.17
N HIS A 161 -26.71 -7.70 4.73
CA HIS A 161 -27.64 -6.92 5.54
C HIS A 161 -29.06 -7.49 5.57
N GLU A 162 -29.34 -8.57 4.84
CA GLU A 162 -30.68 -9.18 4.72
C GLU A 162 -31.74 -8.17 4.23
N GLU A 163 -31.31 -7.18 3.47
CA GLU A 163 -32.17 -6.15 2.87
C GLU A 163 -32.81 -6.67 1.59
N ASP A 164 -34.04 -6.23 1.31
CA ASP A 164 -34.72 -6.50 0.05
C ASP A 164 -34.12 -5.70 -1.11
N GLU A 165 -34.44 -6.13 -2.33
CA GLU A 165 -33.95 -5.51 -3.57
C GLU A 165 -34.31 -4.02 -3.66
N ASP A 166 -35.54 -3.64 -3.31
CA ASP A 166 -35.99 -2.25 -3.38
C ASP A 166 -35.15 -1.35 -2.46
N THR A 167 -34.90 -1.80 -1.23
CA THR A 167 -34.06 -1.11 -0.25
C THR A 167 -32.61 -0.98 -0.73
N ALA A 168 -32.07 -2.04 -1.33
CA ALA A 168 -30.71 -2.01 -1.89
C ALA A 168 -30.60 -1.02 -3.07
N VAL A 169 -31.60 -0.99 -3.96
CA VAL A 169 -31.67 -0.05 -5.09
C VAL A 169 -31.77 1.39 -4.58
N GLU A 170 -32.60 1.67 -3.58
CA GLU A 170 -32.68 2.99 -2.95
C GLU A 170 -31.33 3.44 -2.37
N TRP A 171 -30.59 2.52 -1.73
CA TRP A 171 -29.26 2.80 -1.20
C TRP A 171 -28.24 3.13 -2.31
N ILE A 172 -28.20 2.35 -3.39
CA ILE A 172 -27.31 2.60 -4.54
C ILE A 172 -27.65 3.95 -5.20
N GLY A 173 -28.94 4.26 -5.30
CA GLY A 173 -29.45 5.55 -5.79
C GLY A 173 -29.21 6.73 -4.85
N SER A 174 -28.77 6.49 -3.62
CA SER A 174 -28.59 7.56 -2.62
C SER A 174 -27.46 8.52 -3.01
N PRO A 175 -27.62 9.83 -2.74
CA PRO A 175 -26.58 10.82 -3.06
C PRO A 175 -25.28 10.58 -2.29
N THR A 176 -25.36 9.96 -1.11
CA THR A 176 -24.18 9.56 -0.32
C THR A 176 -23.39 8.45 -1.01
N PHE A 177 -24.07 7.43 -1.52
CA PHE A 177 -23.40 6.34 -2.23
C PHE A 177 -22.79 6.82 -3.55
N GLN A 178 -23.56 7.59 -4.34
CA GLN A 178 -23.06 8.15 -5.60
C GLN A 178 -21.83 9.05 -5.39
N ALA A 179 -21.82 9.87 -4.34
CA ALA A 179 -20.67 10.71 -4.03
C ALA A 179 -19.43 9.88 -3.67
N ASP A 180 -19.57 8.84 -2.85
CA ASP A 180 -18.47 7.95 -2.49
C ASP A 180 -17.98 7.11 -3.68
N TYR A 181 -18.89 6.61 -4.52
CA TYR A 181 -18.57 5.87 -5.73
C TYR A 181 -17.77 6.72 -6.73
N ASN A 182 -18.24 7.92 -7.03
CA ASN A 182 -17.53 8.86 -7.91
C ASN A 182 -16.15 9.21 -7.36
N LYS A 183 -16.07 9.44 -6.04
CA LYS A 183 -14.81 9.72 -5.37
C LYS A 183 -13.85 8.52 -5.40
N ALA A 184 -14.36 7.29 -5.25
CA ALA A 184 -13.57 6.07 -5.37
C ALA A 184 -12.97 5.94 -6.77
N SER A 185 -13.77 6.16 -7.82
CA SER A 185 -13.30 6.16 -9.22
C SER A 185 -12.19 7.18 -9.45
N GLU A 186 -12.37 8.44 -9.02
CA GLU A 186 -11.32 9.46 -9.13
C GLU A 186 -10.02 9.07 -8.40
N LEU A 187 -10.15 8.45 -7.22
CA LEU A 187 -9.02 8.04 -6.40
C LEU A 187 -8.22 6.92 -7.05
N LEU A 188 -8.90 5.95 -7.67
CA LEU A 188 -8.26 4.86 -8.42
C LEU A 188 -7.50 5.40 -9.63
N ILE A 189 -8.12 6.27 -10.43
CA ILE A 189 -7.43 6.93 -11.57
C ILE A 189 -6.18 7.67 -11.09
N LYS A 190 -6.27 8.42 -9.98
CA LYS A 190 -5.14 9.15 -9.39
C LYS A 190 -4.04 8.21 -8.87
N ARG A 191 -4.40 7.03 -8.36
CA ARG A 191 -3.45 6.00 -7.90
C ARG A 191 -2.70 5.41 -9.09
N ASP A 192 -3.43 4.91 -10.09
CA ASP A 192 -2.84 4.24 -11.24
C ASP A 192 -1.95 5.21 -12.03
N SER A 193 -2.36 6.48 -12.14
CA SER A 193 -1.54 7.55 -12.74
C SER A 193 -0.22 7.81 -12.01
N LYS A 194 -0.17 7.60 -10.69
CA LYS A 194 1.07 7.77 -9.89
C LYS A 194 1.95 6.54 -9.93
N GLU A 195 1.36 5.35 -10.04
CA GLU A 195 2.09 4.09 -10.10
C GLU A 195 2.85 3.93 -11.42
N GLN A 196 2.38 4.58 -12.50
CA GLN A 196 3.06 4.62 -13.79
C GLN A 196 4.20 5.65 -13.92
N ARG A 197 4.61 6.34 -12.85
CA ARG A 197 5.70 7.33 -12.85
C ARG A 197 6.97 6.83 -12.17
#